data_AF-A0A355SIR8-F1
#
_entry.id   AF-A0A355SIR8-F1
#
_cell.length_a   1.000
_cell.length_b   1.000
_cell.length_c   1.000
_cell.angle_alpha   90.00
_cell.angle_beta   90.00
_cell.angle_gamma   90.00
#
_symmetry.space_group_name_H-M   'P 1'
#
loop_
_entity.id
_entity.type
_entity.pdbx_description
1 polymer ?
#
loop_
_entity_poly.entity_id
_entity_poly.type
_entity_poly.pdbx_seq_one_letter_code
_entity_poly.pdbx_strand_id
1 'polypeptide(L)'
;RLHGYSISDCIDRLSILKELKGLNPNLKIFAFNLIMRCPQYSSADEEPDYYEDYGREIFRTGYINHRIALGKADRNEIEELKGIKDKLPDSILKDYTDRRNVNREVNRRAIDYVKKDIIDFLVIPQDDSSPYGFTAIDQQYVRKYISQNRLNLKIYMYPGADEVGCTLLARMINEDKAVRPLVYTRFSGTKGPFVNPLFEDRILFESIKYQIICAGGILCSSLPEADIILMVNTPGETMGEALSYAGGSGIYDVEKNIPEFIEYMDYVVNTVKKPCVVADTAYANGADLELIEMMRQKKLLYKLAAYAGWNTSSNTLGTCISQGMLYKIYGNSKKHLDFLALRYVEDAGYCSFVRQLVTKEKLPSMGYNYFKVDGKRGKVSHMVKAELEKFVGDRLEYDNYSININDCYMPWNRMFEVGLEVQLVQEGK
;
A
#
# COMPACT_ATOMS: atom_id res chain seq x y z
N ARG A 1 0.03 -21.68 -6.63
CA ARG A 1 -0.08 -20.19 -6.55
C ARG A 1 1.00 -19.53 -7.40
N LEU A 2 2.19 -20.12 -7.48
CA LEU A 2 3.29 -19.67 -8.33
C LEU A 2 3.25 -20.36 -9.69
N HIS A 3 3.58 -19.64 -10.76
CA HIS A 3 3.60 -20.17 -12.12
C HIS A 3 5.02 -20.51 -12.60
N GLY A 4 5.10 -21.41 -13.58
CA GLY A 4 6.33 -21.73 -14.33
C GLY A 4 6.32 -21.18 -15.76
N TYR A 5 5.45 -20.21 -16.06
CA TYR A 5 5.32 -19.64 -17.41
C TYR A 5 6.65 -19.13 -17.96
N SER A 6 6.91 -19.48 -19.22
CA SER A 6 8.00 -18.95 -20.00
C SER A 6 7.74 -17.50 -20.41
N ILE A 7 8.78 -16.84 -20.93
CA ILE A 7 8.65 -15.52 -21.55
C ILE A 7 7.59 -15.55 -22.68
N SER A 8 7.57 -16.62 -23.49
CA SER A 8 6.61 -16.74 -24.60
C SER A 8 5.18 -16.77 -24.08
N ASP A 9 4.90 -17.62 -23.08
CA ASP A 9 3.56 -17.75 -22.50
C ASP A 9 3.03 -16.40 -21.96
N CYS A 10 3.91 -15.65 -21.29
CA CYS A 10 3.55 -14.33 -20.75
C CYS A 10 3.32 -13.29 -21.87
N ILE A 11 4.10 -13.33 -22.95
CA ILE A 11 3.94 -12.42 -24.10
C ILE A 11 2.65 -12.75 -24.86
N ASP A 12 2.31 -14.02 -25.01
CA ASP A 12 1.08 -14.46 -25.66
C ASP A 12 -0.13 -13.98 -24.87
N ARG A 13 -0.10 -14.05 -23.53
CA ARG A 13 -1.15 -13.44 -22.69
C ARG A 13 -1.24 -11.94 -22.88
N LEU A 14 -0.11 -11.25 -23.04
CA LEU A 14 -0.09 -9.81 -23.27
C LEU A 14 -0.67 -9.45 -24.65
N SER A 15 -0.70 -10.36 -25.64
CA SER A 15 -1.22 -10.09 -26.99
C SER A 15 -2.67 -9.61 -26.99
N ILE A 16 -3.46 -9.99 -25.99
CA ILE A 16 -4.87 -9.60 -25.89
C ILE A 16 -5.07 -8.09 -25.89
N LEU A 17 -4.13 -7.30 -25.32
CA LEU A 17 -4.22 -5.84 -25.34
C LEU A 17 -4.08 -5.30 -26.77
N LYS A 18 -3.26 -5.93 -27.60
CA LYS A 18 -3.10 -5.57 -29.01
C LYS A 18 -4.36 -5.92 -29.79
N GLU A 19 -4.96 -7.07 -29.52
CA GLU A 19 -6.22 -7.50 -30.16
C GLU A 19 -7.36 -6.53 -29.81
N LEU A 20 -7.53 -6.20 -28.54
CA LEU A 20 -8.54 -5.24 -28.07
C LEU A 20 -8.35 -3.86 -28.72
N LYS A 21 -7.11 -3.35 -28.80
CA LYS A 21 -6.81 -2.08 -29.48
C LYS A 21 -7.05 -2.14 -30.99
N GLY A 22 -6.83 -3.30 -31.62
CA GLY A 22 -7.14 -3.54 -33.03
C GLY A 22 -8.64 -3.52 -33.32
N LEU A 23 -9.46 -4.08 -32.41
CA LEU A 23 -10.92 -4.06 -32.50
C LEU A 23 -11.52 -2.68 -32.24
N ASN A 24 -10.93 -1.92 -31.31
CA ASN A 24 -11.33 -0.55 -31.01
C ASN A 24 -10.10 0.35 -30.84
N PRO A 25 -9.66 1.06 -31.90
CA PRO A 25 -8.52 1.96 -31.83
C PRO A 25 -8.65 3.10 -30.81
N ASN A 26 -9.89 3.48 -30.46
CA ASN A 26 -10.17 4.54 -29.49
C ASN A 26 -10.23 4.03 -28.04
N LEU A 27 -10.14 2.71 -27.81
CA LEU A 27 -10.13 2.13 -26.47
C LEU A 27 -8.92 2.65 -25.69
N LYS A 28 -9.17 3.30 -24.56
CA LYS A 28 -8.13 3.72 -23.63
C LYS A 28 -7.72 2.57 -22.72
N ILE A 29 -6.42 2.31 -22.62
CA ILE A 29 -5.86 1.23 -21.81
C ILE A 29 -4.90 1.82 -20.78
N PHE A 30 -5.30 1.75 -19.52
CA PHE A 30 -4.47 2.05 -18.36
C PHE A 30 -4.11 0.72 -17.73
N ALA A 31 -2.82 0.47 -17.55
CA ALA A 31 -2.34 -0.83 -17.13
C ALA A 31 -1.33 -0.69 -16.00
N PHE A 32 -1.10 -1.80 -15.30
CA PHE A 32 0.05 -1.93 -14.42
C PHE A 32 0.68 -3.32 -14.53
N ASN A 33 1.96 -3.40 -14.19
CA ASN A 33 2.68 -4.65 -14.01
C ASN A 33 3.78 -4.47 -12.95
N LEU A 34 4.04 -5.48 -12.13
CA LEU A 34 4.91 -5.33 -10.96
C LEU A 34 6.39 -5.60 -11.28
N ILE A 35 7.28 -4.89 -10.58
CA ILE A 35 8.62 -5.43 -10.30
C ILE A 35 8.43 -6.56 -9.28
N MET A 36 8.98 -7.74 -9.58
CA MET A 36 8.91 -8.88 -8.66
C MET A 36 9.50 -8.50 -7.29
N ARG A 37 8.81 -8.88 -6.22
CA ARG A 37 9.20 -8.62 -4.84
C ARG A 37 10.45 -9.39 -4.39
N CYS A 38 11.05 -8.96 -3.29
CA CYS A 38 12.16 -9.66 -2.63
C CYS A 38 12.06 -9.48 -1.10
N PRO A 39 11.15 -10.22 -0.43
CA PRO A 39 10.96 -10.11 1.02
C PRO A 39 12.24 -10.38 1.80
N GLN A 40 12.43 -9.67 2.91
CA GLN A 40 13.64 -9.77 3.74
C GLN A 40 13.63 -10.95 4.73
N TYR A 41 12.48 -11.61 4.86
CA TYR A 41 12.22 -12.71 5.78
C TYR A 41 12.13 -14.04 5.03
N SER A 42 12.20 -15.16 5.75
CA SER A 42 11.99 -16.49 5.19
C SER A 42 10.57 -16.97 5.49
N SER A 43 9.77 -17.15 4.45
CA SER A 43 8.38 -17.65 4.49
C SER A 43 7.95 -18.08 3.09
N ALA A 44 7.30 -19.24 2.97
CA ALA A 44 6.74 -19.76 1.73
C ALA A 44 5.23 -19.50 1.58
N ASP A 45 4.64 -18.59 2.36
CA ASP A 45 3.19 -18.33 2.31
C ASP A 45 2.75 -17.72 0.96
N GLU A 46 3.60 -16.85 0.40
CA GLU A 46 3.42 -16.24 -0.93
C GLU A 46 4.54 -16.60 -1.92
N GLU A 47 5.69 -17.03 -1.40
CA GLU A 47 6.92 -17.30 -2.15
C GLU A 47 7.10 -18.81 -2.42
N PRO A 48 8.01 -19.22 -3.32
CA PRO A 48 8.32 -20.63 -3.53
C PRO A 48 8.70 -21.36 -2.24
N ASP A 49 8.44 -22.68 -2.16
CA ASP A 49 8.66 -23.47 -0.94
C ASP A 49 10.07 -23.28 -0.33
N TYR A 50 11.11 -23.15 -1.17
CA TYR A 50 12.48 -22.91 -0.71
C TYR A 50 12.67 -21.58 0.04
N TYR A 51 11.74 -20.62 -0.09
CA TYR A 51 11.83 -19.32 0.54
C TYR A 51 11.59 -19.41 2.06
N GLU A 52 10.93 -20.48 2.54
CA GLU A 52 10.80 -20.76 3.97
C GLU A 52 12.15 -21.01 4.64
N ASP A 53 13.09 -21.63 3.92
CA ASP A 53 14.44 -21.92 4.43
C ASP A 53 15.47 -20.87 4.03
N TYR A 54 15.33 -20.26 2.84
CA TYR A 54 16.39 -19.49 2.19
C TYR A 54 16.00 -18.05 1.80
N GLY A 55 14.82 -17.56 2.17
CA GLY A 55 14.33 -16.24 1.78
C GLY A 55 15.27 -15.09 2.17
N ARG A 56 15.73 -15.10 3.43
CA ARG A 56 16.71 -14.15 3.96
C ARG A 56 18.04 -14.20 3.18
N GLU A 57 18.55 -15.40 2.91
CA GLU A 57 19.80 -15.63 2.17
C GLU A 57 19.71 -15.11 0.74
N ILE A 58 18.58 -15.33 0.07
CA ILE A 58 18.29 -14.79 -1.27
C ILE A 58 18.31 -13.26 -1.23
N PHE A 59 17.56 -12.64 -0.30
CA PHE A 59 17.52 -11.20 -0.15
C PHE A 59 18.93 -10.61 0.08
N ARG A 60 19.68 -11.16 1.04
CA ARG A 60 21.02 -10.69 1.40
C ARG A 60 22.02 -10.89 0.28
N THR A 61 21.92 -11.99 -0.47
CA THR A 61 22.73 -12.21 -1.69
C THR A 61 22.54 -11.07 -2.69
N GLY A 62 21.30 -10.71 -3.00
CA GLY A 62 21.01 -9.59 -3.90
C GLY A 62 21.50 -8.26 -3.33
N TYR A 63 21.17 -7.98 -2.07
CA TYR A 63 21.48 -6.73 -1.38
C TYR A 63 22.99 -6.44 -1.36
N ILE A 64 23.77 -7.41 -0.88
CA ILE A 64 25.22 -7.26 -0.72
C ILE A 64 25.90 -7.16 -2.09
N ASN A 65 25.55 -8.02 -3.06
CA ASN A 65 26.13 -7.93 -4.41
C ASN A 65 25.85 -6.58 -5.08
N HIS A 66 24.64 -6.02 -4.91
CA HIS A 66 24.33 -4.69 -5.40
C HIS A 66 25.21 -3.63 -4.72
N ARG A 67 25.39 -3.70 -3.39
CA ARG A 67 26.30 -2.78 -2.68
C ARG A 67 27.76 -2.93 -3.09
N ILE A 68 28.23 -4.14 -3.36
CA ILE A 68 29.58 -4.40 -3.89
C ILE A 68 29.73 -3.70 -5.25
N ALA A 69 28.77 -3.87 -6.16
CA ALA A 69 28.79 -3.24 -7.47
C ALA A 69 28.82 -1.69 -7.40
N LEU A 70 28.29 -1.11 -6.31
CA LEU A 70 28.29 0.32 -6.04
C LEU A 70 29.51 0.80 -5.24
N GLY A 71 30.43 -0.08 -4.84
CA GLY A 71 31.56 0.26 -3.97
C GLY A 71 31.14 0.68 -2.55
N LYS A 72 29.97 0.23 -2.09
CA LYS A 72 29.37 0.59 -0.78
C LYS A 72 29.40 -0.55 0.24
N ALA A 73 29.75 -1.76 -0.17
CA ALA A 73 29.74 -2.91 0.73
C ALA A 73 30.86 -2.84 1.77
N ASP A 74 30.56 -3.18 3.02
CA ASP A 74 31.56 -3.29 4.07
C ASP A 74 32.16 -4.70 4.19
N ARG A 75 33.18 -4.86 5.05
CA ARG A 75 33.87 -6.15 5.24
C ARG A 75 32.96 -7.23 5.81
N ASN A 76 32.07 -6.88 6.75
CA ASN A 76 31.15 -7.83 7.38
C ASN A 76 30.13 -8.33 6.37
N GLU A 77 29.63 -7.45 5.49
CA GLU A 77 28.74 -7.82 4.38
C GLU A 77 29.44 -8.79 3.41
N ILE A 78 30.71 -8.54 3.07
CA ILE A 78 31.47 -9.44 2.18
C ILE A 78 31.71 -10.81 2.83
N GLU A 79 31.97 -10.87 4.14
CA GLU A 79 32.11 -12.12 4.88
C GLU A 79 30.77 -12.87 5.00
N GLU A 80 29.68 -12.16 5.28
CA GLU A 80 28.33 -12.72 5.30
C GLU A 80 28.00 -13.36 3.94
N LEU A 81 28.29 -12.68 2.82
CA LEU A 81 28.04 -13.20 1.49
C LEU A 81 28.82 -14.50 1.21
N LYS A 82 30.04 -14.65 1.72
CA LYS A 82 30.79 -15.91 1.62
C LYS A 82 30.07 -17.02 2.38
N GLY A 83 29.65 -16.76 3.62
CA GLY A 83 28.91 -17.74 4.43
C GLY A 83 27.54 -18.11 3.85
N ILE A 84 26.88 -17.18 3.13
CA ILE A 84 25.62 -17.47 2.42
C ILE A 84 25.87 -18.45 1.27
N LYS A 85 26.95 -18.29 0.49
CA LYS A 85 27.27 -19.16 -0.64
C LYS A 85 27.49 -20.63 -0.23
N ASP A 86 27.94 -20.87 0.99
CA ASP A 86 28.11 -22.23 1.51
C ASP A 86 26.77 -22.89 1.90
N LYS A 87 25.72 -22.10 2.13
CA LYS A 87 24.41 -22.57 2.60
C LYS A 87 23.33 -22.59 1.53
N LEU A 88 23.30 -21.57 0.68
CA LEU A 88 22.28 -21.36 -0.34
C LEU A 88 22.62 -22.17 -1.60
N PRO A 89 21.83 -23.19 -1.97
CA PRO A 89 22.09 -23.97 -3.18
C PRO A 89 22.02 -23.10 -4.45
N ASP A 90 23.01 -23.25 -5.33
CA ASP A 90 23.07 -22.51 -6.59
C ASP A 90 21.82 -22.70 -7.46
N SER A 91 21.19 -23.89 -7.41
CA SER A 91 19.95 -24.17 -8.14
C SER A 91 18.78 -23.32 -7.67
N ILE A 92 18.69 -23.02 -6.37
CA ILE A 92 17.62 -22.18 -5.79
C ILE A 92 17.83 -20.72 -6.19
N LEU A 93 19.06 -20.21 -6.07
CA LEU A 93 19.37 -18.86 -6.51
C LEU A 93 19.14 -18.70 -8.02
N LYS A 94 19.48 -19.73 -8.81
CA LYS A 94 19.23 -19.75 -10.25
C LYS A 94 17.74 -19.71 -10.56
N ASP A 95 16.91 -20.56 -9.93
CA ASP A 95 15.45 -20.53 -10.13
C ASP A 95 14.87 -19.15 -9.81
N TYR A 96 15.24 -18.57 -8.66
CA TYR A 96 14.78 -17.24 -8.26
C TYR A 96 15.19 -16.16 -9.27
N THR A 97 16.44 -16.17 -9.73
CA THR A 97 16.93 -15.18 -10.70
C THR A 97 16.38 -15.38 -12.12
N ASP A 98 16.09 -16.62 -12.52
CA ASP A 98 15.40 -16.93 -13.79
C ASP A 98 13.97 -16.39 -13.78
N ARG A 99 13.21 -16.57 -12.69
CA ARG A 99 11.87 -15.96 -12.51
C ARG A 99 11.92 -14.44 -12.65
N ARG A 100 12.93 -13.80 -12.07
CA ARG A 100 13.16 -12.35 -12.22
C ARG A 100 13.44 -11.95 -13.66
N ASN A 101 14.22 -12.74 -14.40
CA ASN A 101 14.49 -12.48 -15.81
C ASN A 101 13.19 -12.52 -16.63
N VAL A 102 12.29 -13.47 -16.35
CA VAL A 102 10.96 -13.50 -16.97
C VAL A 102 10.17 -12.22 -16.65
N ASN A 103 10.09 -11.82 -15.38
CA ASN A 103 9.40 -10.59 -14.98
C ASN A 103 9.98 -9.33 -15.64
N ARG A 104 11.31 -9.21 -15.74
CA ARG A 104 11.99 -8.10 -16.43
C ARG A 104 11.61 -8.03 -17.90
N GLU A 105 11.58 -9.16 -18.59
CA GLU A 105 11.23 -9.20 -20.01
C GLU A 105 9.75 -8.88 -20.25
N VAL A 106 8.85 -9.34 -19.38
CA VAL A 106 7.42 -8.96 -19.45
C VAL A 106 7.25 -7.45 -19.23
N ASN A 107 7.94 -6.87 -18.25
CA ASN A 107 7.95 -5.42 -18.04
C ASN A 107 8.49 -4.66 -19.27
N ARG A 108 9.58 -5.13 -19.88
CA ARG A 108 10.11 -4.57 -21.12
C ARG A 108 9.07 -4.61 -22.24
N ARG A 109 8.33 -5.72 -22.38
CA ARG A 109 7.30 -5.87 -23.41
C ARG A 109 6.07 -5.00 -23.17
N ALA A 110 5.66 -4.80 -21.92
CA ALA A 110 4.62 -3.85 -21.55
C ALA A 110 5.03 -2.41 -21.91
N ILE A 111 6.29 -2.04 -21.69
CA ILE A 111 6.83 -0.73 -22.12
C ILE A 111 6.79 -0.60 -23.65
N ASP A 112 7.10 -1.66 -24.40
CA ASP A 112 6.98 -1.67 -25.86
C ASP A 112 5.54 -1.43 -26.34
N TYR A 113 4.52 -1.78 -25.54
CA TYR A 113 3.13 -1.52 -25.86
C TYR A 113 2.75 -0.05 -25.62
N VAL A 114 3.32 0.60 -24.61
CA VAL A 114 3.20 2.06 -24.44
C VAL A 114 3.86 2.79 -25.60
N LYS A 115 5.05 2.33 -26.03
CA LYS A 115 5.75 2.89 -27.20
C LYS A 115 4.93 2.82 -28.49
N LYS A 116 4.08 1.81 -28.63
CA LYS A 116 3.21 1.57 -29.79
C LYS A 116 1.80 2.16 -29.60
N ASP A 117 1.60 2.96 -28.56
CA ASP A 117 0.32 3.56 -28.19
C ASP A 117 -0.83 2.53 -28.02
N ILE A 118 -0.49 1.29 -27.69
CA ILE A 118 -1.46 0.25 -27.31
C ILE A 118 -1.95 0.54 -25.88
N ILE A 119 -1.00 0.75 -24.97
CA ILE A 119 -1.24 1.19 -23.59
C ILE A 119 -1.07 2.70 -23.52
N ASP A 120 -2.09 3.40 -23.04
CA ASP A 120 -2.10 4.87 -22.94
C ASP A 120 -1.30 5.36 -21.71
N PHE A 121 -1.38 4.63 -20.60
CA PHE A 121 -0.64 4.92 -19.38
C PHE A 121 -0.29 3.63 -18.63
N LEU A 122 0.94 3.52 -18.15
CA LEU A 122 1.45 2.33 -17.47
C LEU A 122 2.02 2.69 -16.10
N VAL A 123 1.68 1.90 -15.09
CA VAL A 123 2.36 1.93 -13.80
C VAL A 123 3.18 0.66 -13.64
N ILE A 124 4.44 0.79 -13.23
CA ILE A 124 5.27 -0.34 -12.87
C ILE A 124 5.63 -0.19 -11.39
N PRO A 125 4.80 -0.68 -10.45
CA PRO A 125 5.03 -0.46 -9.05
C PRO A 125 5.99 -1.52 -8.48
N GLN A 126 6.45 -1.34 -7.24
CA GLN A 126 7.44 -2.21 -6.59
C GLN A 126 6.90 -2.75 -5.27
N ASP A 127 6.70 -4.06 -5.22
CA ASP A 127 6.29 -4.80 -4.02
C ASP A 127 7.52 -5.27 -3.22
N ASP A 128 7.43 -5.27 -1.88
CA ASP A 128 8.54 -5.42 -0.91
C ASP A 128 9.88 -4.92 -1.44
N SER A 129 9.97 -3.60 -1.58
CA SER A 129 11.14 -2.95 -2.14
C SER A 129 12.17 -2.60 -1.07
N SER A 130 13.41 -2.39 -1.52
CA SER A 130 14.54 -2.01 -0.67
C SER A 130 15.47 -1.09 -1.46
N PRO A 131 16.17 -0.15 -0.81
CA PRO A 131 17.13 0.74 -1.49
C PRO A 131 18.23 0.01 -2.27
N TYR A 132 18.56 -1.23 -1.88
CA TYR A 132 19.52 -2.08 -2.57
C TYR A 132 18.96 -3.50 -2.75
N GLY A 133 19.65 -4.32 -3.54
CA GLY A 133 19.24 -5.69 -3.84
C GLY A 133 18.51 -5.87 -5.16
N PHE A 134 17.91 -7.04 -5.35
CA PHE A 134 17.37 -7.46 -6.64
C PHE A 134 16.24 -6.55 -7.15
N THR A 135 15.32 -6.13 -6.29
CA THR A 135 14.26 -5.18 -6.66
C THR A 135 14.86 -3.87 -7.19
N ALA A 136 15.91 -3.36 -6.54
CA ALA A 136 16.59 -2.15 -6.98
C ALA A 136 17.37 -2.33 -8.30
N ILE A 137 17.97 -3.50 -8.54
CA ILE A 137 18.62 -3.81 -9.83
C ILE A 137 17.58 -3.84 -10.95
N ASP A 138 16.46 -4.50 -10.71
CA ASP A 138 15.40 -4.68 -11.71
C ASP A 138 14.70 -3.34 -12.00
N GLN A 139 14.46 -2.51 -10.98
CA GLN A 139 13.94 -1.16 -11.20
C GLN A 139 14.91 -0.31 -12.04
N GLN A 140 16.22 -0.38 -11.79
CA GLN A 140 17.21 0.39 -12.56
C GLN A 140 17.21 -0.03 -14.03
N TYR A 141 17.13 -1.34 -14.28
CA TYR A 141 16.99 -1.89 -15.63
C TYR A 141 15.76 -1.33 -16.34
N VAL A 142 14.58 -1.39 -15.69
CA VAL A 142 13.31 -0.94 -16.26
C VAL A 142 13.30 0.59 -16.45
N ARG A 143 13.76 1.38 -15.47
CA ARG A 143 13.89 2.85 -15.57
C ARG A 143 14.78 3.26 -16.73
N LYS A 144 15.92 2.58 -16.91
CA LYS A 144 16.82 2.82 -18.04
C LYS A 144 16.10 2.61 -19.37
N TYR A 145 15.33 1.53 -19.51
CA TYR A 145 14.57 1.24 -20.73
C TYR A 145 13.47 2.28 -21.00
N ILE A 146 12.74 2.72 -19.97
CA ILE A 146 11.74 3.82 -20.07
C ILE A 146 12.42 5.09 -20.58
N SER A 147 13.54 5.48 -19.98
CA SER A 147 14.26 6.71 -20.30
C SER A 147 14.84 6.69 -21.73
N GLN A 148 15.47 5.57 -22.13
CA GLN A 148 16.01 5.38 -23.49
C GLN A 148 14.92 5.50 -24.57
N ASN A 149 13.68 5.09 -24.25
CA ASN A 149 12.54 5.22 -25.16
C ASN A 149 11.75 6.53 -24.97
N ARG A 150 12.18 7.43 -24.08
CA ARG A 150 11.55 8.73 -23.79
C ARG A 150 10.09 8.63 -23.30
N LEU A 151 9.79 7.60 -22.51
CA LEU A 151 8.43 7.30 -22.04
C LEU A 151 8.15 7.79 -20.59
N ASN A 152 9.05 8.60 -20.02
CA ASN A 152 9.01 9.01 -18.60
C ASN A 152 7.71 9.73 -18.17
N LEU A 153 6.94 10.28 -19.11
CA LEU A 153 5.67 10.96 -18.83
C LEU A 153 4.42 10.08 -19.05
N LYS A 154 4.60 8.86 -19.59
CA LYS A 154 3.53 7.86 -19.79
C LYS A 154 3.68 6.63 -18.89
N ILE A 155 4.83 6.48 -18.23
CA ILE A 155 5.16 5.31 -17.41
C ILE A 155 5.71 5.75 -16.06
N TYR A 156 4.99 5.48 -14.97
CA TYR A 156 5.42 5.82 -13.61
C TYR A 156 5.81 4.59 -12.82
N MET A 157 6.73 4.78 -11.85
CA MET A 157 7.32 3.72 -11.05
C MET A 157 7.62 4.21 -9.63
N TYR A 158 6.98 3.56 -8.66
CA TYR A 158 6.98 3.89 -7.25
C TYR A 158 6.75 2.61 -6.41
N PRO A 159 7.06 2.60 -5.09
CA PRO A 159 6.71 1.48 -4.22
C PRO A 159 5.20 1.27 -4.15
N GLY A 160 4.71 0.05 -3.95
CA GLY A 160 3.28 -0.26 -3.90
C GLY A 160 2.91 -1.46 -4.76
N ALA A 161 1.67 -1.91 -4.64
CA ALA A 161 1.17 -3.04 -5.42
C ALA A 161 -0.36 -3.05 -5.46
N ASP A 162 -0.99 -3.06 -4.29
CA ASP A 162 -2.39 -3.40 -4.13
C ASP A 162 -3.32 -2.22 -4.46
N GLU A 163 -2.82 -0.99 -4.29
CA GLU A 163 -3.56 0.25 -4.49
C GLU A 163 -3.56 0.77 -5.93
N VAL A 164 -2.74 0.16 -6.80
CA VAL A 164 -2.47 0.68 -8.14
C VAL A 164 -3.74 0.68 -8.99
N GLY A 165 -4.62 -0.30 -8.79
CA GLY A 165 -5.94 -0.33 -9.43
C GLY A 165 -6.80 0.88 -9.05
N CYS A 166 -6.85 1.25 -7.77
CA CYS A 166 -7.55 2.46 -7.29
C CYS A 166 -6.95 3.72 -7.93
N THR A 167 -5.62 3.78 -7.98
CA THR A 167 -4.87 4.93 -8.51
C THR A 167 -5.13 5.14 -10.00
N LEU A 168 -5.10 4.06 -10.80
CA LEU A 168 -5.42 4.11 -12.22
C LEU A 168 -6.89 4.47 -12.46
N LEU A 169 -7.82 3.98 -11.64
CA LEU A 169 -9.23 4.36 -11.74
C LEU A 169 -9.43 5.86 -11.49
N ALA A 170 -8.81 6.41 -10.44
CA ALA A 170 -8.84 7.85 -10.16
C ALA A 170 -8.25 8.66 -11.32
N ARG A 171 -7.12 8.21 -11.89
CA ARG A 171 -6.52 8.84 -13.08
C ARG A 171 -7.47 8.85 -14.27
N MET A 172 -8.03 7.69 -14.61
CA MET A 172 -8.97 7.54 -15.72
C MET A 172 -10.16 8.49 -15.59
N ILE A 173 -10.72 8.61 -14.39
CA ILE A 173 -11.86 9.49 -14.13
C ILE A 173 -11.44 10.97 -14.19
N ASN A 174 -10.29 11.34 -13.63
CA ASN A 174 -9.77 12.71 -13.73
C ASN A 174 -9.53 13.11 -15.20
N GLU A 175 -8.97 12.20 -16.00
CA GLU A 175 -8.71 12.43 -17.42
C GLU A 175 -10.01 12.52 -18.25
N ASP A 176 -10.99 11.64 -18.00
CA ASP A 176 -12.34 11.70 -18.60
C ASP A 176 -13.06 13.02 -18.29
N LYS A 177 -12.93 13.52 -17.06
CA LYS A 177 -13.53 14.78 -16.63
C LYS A 177 -12.71 16.01 -16.99
N ALA A 178 -11.52 15.84 -17.59
CA ALA A 178 -10.56 16.90 -17.86
C ALA A 178 -10.24 17.75 -16.61
N VAL A 179 -10.15 17.11 -15.43
CA VAL A 179 -9.82 17.74 -14.15
C VAL A 179 -8.41 17.34 -13.73
N ARG A 180 -7.70 18.28 -13.11
CA ARG A 180 -6.36 18.05 -12.56
C ARG A 180 -6.26 18.64 -11.14
N PRO A 181 -6.72 17.92 -10.10
CA PRO A 181 -6.84 18.47 -8.75
C PRO A 181 -5.50 18.94 -8.17
N LEU A 182 -5.49 20.12 -7.54
CA LEU A 182 -4.36 20.64 -6.76
C LEU A 182 -4.39 20.08 -5.33
N VAL A 183 -3.30 19.45 -4.91
CA VAL A 183 -3.19 18.77 -3.61
C VAL A 183 -2.15 19.47 -2.74
N TYR A 184 -2.56 19.98 -1.59
CA TYR A 184 -1.66 20.52 -0.58
C TYR A 184 -1.42 19.49 0.54
N THR A 185 -0.16 19.25 0.89
CA THR A 185 0.23 18.25 1.90
C THR A 185 0.57 18.90 3.22
N ARG A 186 0.07 18.35 4.32
CA ARG A 186 0.50 18.68 5.69
C ARG A 186 0.88 17.40 6.44
N PHE A 187 1.95 17.47 7.21
CA PHE A 187 2.50 16.33 7.94
C PHE A 187 2.29 16.46 9.45
N SER A 188 2.10 15.34 10.15
CA SER A 188 2.01 15.33 11.62
C SER A 188 3.38 15.51 12.30
N GLY A 189 4.47 15.22 11.59
CA GLY A 189 5.84 15.45 12.05
C GLY A 189 6.73 16.09 10.97
N THR A 190 7.66 16.94 11.39
CA THR A 190 8.57 17.68 10.48
C THR A 190 9.55 16.75 9.75
N LYS A 191 10.05 15.71 10.42
CA LYS A 191 10.99 14.73 9.85
C LYS A 191 10.31 13.64 9.03
N GLY A 192 9.02 13.39 9.28
CA GLY A 192 8.21 12.36 8.63
C GLY A 192 8.38 12.25 7.10
N PRO A 193 8.33 13.35 6.33
CA PRO A 193 8.57 13.35 4.88
C PRO A 193 9.90 12.72 4.43
N PHE A 194 10.90 12.71 5.30
CA PHE A 194 12.26 12.23 5.05
C PHE A 194 12.50 10.80 5.54
N VAL A 195 11.54 10.19 6.24
CA VAL A 195 11.63 8.80 6.68
C VAL A 195 11.48 7.88 5.48
N ASN A 196 12.31 6.84 5.41
CA ASN A 196 12.11 5.72 4.49
C ASN A 196 11.10 4.74 5.14
N PRO A 197 9.89 4.58 4.59
CA PRO A 197 8.92 3.63 5.12
C PRO A 197 9.43 2.18 5.09
N LEU A 198 8.89 1.34 5.97
CA LEU A 198 9.12 -0.10 5.88
C LEU A 198 8.61 -0.62 4.52
N PHE A 199 9.33 -1.58 3.95
CA PHE A 199 9.02 -2.22 2.66
C PHE A 199 9.13 -1.27 1.43
N GLU A 200 9.66 -0.06 1.61
CA GLU A 200 9.84 0.93 0.55
C GLU A 200 11.32 1.30 0.29
N ASP A 201 11.62 1.76 -0.93
CA ASP A 201 12.97 2.05 -1.40
C ASP A 201 13.38 3.53 -1.34
N ARG A 202 12.49 4.42 -0.89
CA ARG A 202 12.68 5.88 -0.91
C ARG A 202 12.01 6.58 0.27
N ILE A 203 12.32 7.86 0.42
CA ILE A 203 11.67 8.71 1.43
C ILE A 203 10.18 8.91 1.12
N LEU A 204 9.37 8.99 2.16
CA LEU A 204 7.91 9.07 2.08
C LEU A 204 7.41 10.17 1.12
N PHE A 205 8.05 11.34 1.10
CA PHE A 205 7.60 12.44 0.27
C PHE A 205 7.75 12.19 -1.24
N GLU A 206 8.73 11.37 -1.65
CA GLU A 206 8.83 10.95 -3.06
C GLU A 206 7.66 10.04 -3.44
N SER A 207 7.27 9.11 -2.56
CA SER A 207 6.08 8.26 -2.75
C SER A 207 4.81 9.11 -2.85
N ILE A 208 4.64 10.12 -1.98
CA ILE A 208 3.50 11.06 -2.02
C ILE A 208 3.41 11.79 -3.36
N LYS A 209 4.52 12.37 -3.84
CA LYS A 209 4.56 13.05 -5.13
C LYS A 209 4.15 12.12 -6.26
N TYR A 210 4.69 10.91 -6.30
CA TYR A 210 4.35 9.91 -7.31
C TYR A 210 2.86 9.52 -7.26
N GLN A 211 2.31 9.24 -6.08
CA GLN A 211 0.91 8.84 -5.94
C GLN A 211 -0.06 9.94 -6.39
N ILE A 212 0.21 11.21 -6.03
CA ILE A 212 -0.59 12.36 -6.47
C ILE A 212 -0.57 12.49 -8.00
N ILE A 213 0.61 12.50 -8.63
CA ILE A 213 0.69 12.65 -10.08
C ILE A 213 0.18 11.41 -10.81
N CYS A 214 0.27 10.21 -10.21
CA CYS A 214 -0.23 8.96 -10.77
C CYS A 214 -1.76 8.93 -10.79
N ALA A 215 -2.41 9.44 -9.74
CA ALA A 215 -3.86 9.60 -9.69
C ALA A 215 -4.40 10.76 -10.58
N GLY A 216 -3.52 11.51 -11.25
CA GLY A 216 -3.89 12.62 -12.15
C GLY A 216 -3.97 13.99 -11.48
N GLY A 217 -3.45 14.15 -10.26
CA GLY A 217 -3.35 15.44 -9.56
C GLY A 217 -2.03 16.19 -9.80
N ILE A 218 -1.88 17.33 -9.12
CA ILE A 218 -0.63 18.08 -8.99
C ILE A 218 -0.44 18.49 -7.52
N LEU A 219 0.79 18.43 -7.02
CA LEU A 219 1.14 19.01 -5.72
C LEU A 219 1.16 20.55 -5.80
N CYS A 220 0.48 21.21 -4.88
CA CYS A 220 0.52 22.66 -4.72
C CYS A 220 1.20 23.05 -3.40
N SER A 221 1.55 24.33 -3.26
CA SER A 221 2.43 24.85 -2.20
C SER A 221 1.66 25.46 -1.02
N SER A 222 0.36 25.69 -1.15
CA SER A 222 -0.43 26.40 -0.14
C SER A 222 -1.87 25.93 -0.01
N LEU A 223 -2.46 26.18 1.16
CA LEU A 223 -3.87 25.90 1.45
C LEU A 223 -4.86 26.66 0.54
N PRO A 224 -4.68 27.96 0.22
CA PRO A 224 -5.68 28.70 -0.56
C PRO A 224 -5.89 28.16 -1.99
N GLU A 225 -4.83 27.72 -2.66
CA GLU A 225 -4.91 27.21 -4.04
C GLU A 225 -5.37 25.75 -4.13
N ALA A 226 -5.31 24.99 -3.03
CA ALA A 226 -5.57 23.56 -3.04
C ALA A 226 -7.04 23.20 -3.31
N ASP A 227 -7.28 22.18 -4.12
CA ASP A 227 -8.59 21.52 -4.24
C ASP A 227 -8.81 20.46 -3.15
N ILE A 228 -7.72 19.82 -2.72
CA ILE A 228 -7.70 18.73 -1.74
C ILE A 228 -6.56 18.96 -0.76
N ILE A 229 -6.82 18.75 0.54
CA ILE A 229 -5.80 18.77 1.58
C ILE A 229 -5.46 17.34 1.97
N LEU A 230 -4.22 16.93 1.74
CA LEU A 230 -3.69 15.63 2.14
C LEU A 230 -2.97 15.78 3.48
N MET A 231 -3.63 15.34 4.54
CA MET A 231 -3.12 15.25 5.89
C MET A 231 -2.39 13.90 6.04
N VAL A 232 -1.08 13.90 6.22
CA VAL A 232 -0.26 12.69 6.34
C VAL A 232 0.19 12.51 7.78
N ASN A 233 -0.33 11.50 8.47
CA ASN A 233 0.23 11.08 9.73
C ASN A 233 1.50 10.27 9.43
N THR A 234 2.65 10.77 9.85
CA THR A 234 3.96 10.21 9.52
C THR A 234 4.57 9.48 10.71
N PRO A 235 5.53 8.57 10.50
CA PRO A 235 6.43 8.14 11.57
C PRO A 235 7.24 9.35 12.08
N GLY A 236 7.68 9.34 13.33
CA GLY A 236 8.53 10.40 13.86
C GLY A 236 9.94 10.36 13.33
N GLU A 237 10.69 9.32 13.69
CA GLU A 237 12.06 9.09 13.22
C GLU A 237 12.18 7.82 12.37
N THR A 238 11.61 6.72 12.87
CA THR A 238 11.57 5.43 12.16
C THR A 238 10.15 4.87 12.16
N MET A 239 9.82 4.13 11.11
CA MET A 239 8.54 3.44 11.00
C MET A 239 8.64 2.05 11.64
N GLY A 240 7.68 1.73 12.50
CA GLY A 240 7.49 0.37 13.02
C GLY A 240 6.18 -0.24 12.54
N GLU A 241 5.95 -1.50 12.89
CA GLU A 241 4.67 -2.17 12.62
C GLU A 241 3.66 -1.92 13.73
N ALA A 242 2.40 -1.64 13.39
CA ALA A 242 1.32 -1.30 14.34
C ALA A 242 1.18 -2.35 15.47
N LEU A 243 1.33 -3.63 15.15
CA LEU A 243 1.19 -4.73 16.11
C LEU A 243 2.30 -4.76 17.17
N SER A 244 3.47 -4.20 16.89
CA SER A 244 4.56 -4.10 17.85
C SER A 244 4.29 -3.05 18.95
N TYR A 245 3.32 -2.14 18.74
CA TYR A 245 3.00 -1.04 19.67
C TYR A 245 1.82 -1.32 20.61
N ALA A 246 0.97 -2.29 20.28
CA ALA A 246 -0.17 -2.69 21.13
C ALA A 246 0.24 -3.27 22.51
N GLY A 247 1.55 -3.44 22.77
CA GLY A 247 2.13 -3.88 24.04
C GLY A 247 2.43 -2.77 25.07
N GLY A 248 2.01 -1.53 24.84
CA GLY A 248 2.13 -0.45 25.84
C GLY A 248 3.50 0.26 25.91
N SER A 249 4.48 -0.13 25.09
CA SER A 249 5.69 0.67 24.85
C SER A 249 5.43 1.58 23.66
N GLY A 250 4.59 2.61 23.84
CA GLY A 250 4.54 3.72 22.90
C GLY A 250 5.97 4.21 22.70
N ILE A 251 6.47 4.24 21.47
CA ILE A 251 7.69 5.01 21.20
C ILE A 251 7.32 6.44 21.60
N TYR A 252 7.98 6.94 22.63
CA TYR A 252 7.93 8.34 22.99
C TYR A 252 8.39 9.14 21.77
N ASP A 253 7.43 9.65 21.01
CA ASP A 253 7.67 10.22 19.69
C ASP A 253 7.39 11.73 19.72
N VAL A 254 8.38 12.45 20.22
CA VAL A 254 8.39 13.92 20.30
C VAL A 254 8.51 14.60 18.93
N GLU A 255 8.78 13.84 17.88
CA GLU A 255 8.92 14.35 16.52
C GLU A 255 7.56 14.49 15.81
N LYS A 256 6.47 14.07 16.47
CA LYS A 256 5.08 14.22 16.02
C LYS A 256 4.30 15.16 16.93
N ASN A 257 3.36 15.90 16.33
CA ASN A 257 2.40 16.73 17.06
C ASN A 257 0.97 16.41 16.61
N ILE A 258 0.44 15.28 17.08
CA ILE A 258 -0.92 14.83 16.76
C ILE A 258 -1.99 15.85 17.20
N PRO A 259 -1.91 16.51 18.38
CA PRO A 259 -2.86 17.56 18.74
C PRO A 259 -2.94 18.70 17.71
N GLU A 260 -1.81 19.27 17.30
CA GLU A 260 -1.79 20.32 16.27
C GLU A 260 -2.36 19.82 14.95
N PHE A 261 -1.98 18.61 14.56
CA PHE A 261 -2.44 17.97 13.32
C PHE A 261 -3.98 17.82 13.29
N ILE A 262 -4.58 17.42 14.41
CA ILE A 262 -6.03 17.29 14.57
C ILE A 262 -6.74 18.64 14.60
N GLU A 263 -6.20 19.65 15.30
CA GLU A 263 -6.76 21.01 15.28
C GLU A 263 -6.73 21.61 13.87
N TYR A 264 -5.65 21.39 13.11
CA TYR A 264 -5.58 21.83 11.72
C TYR A 264 -6.57 21.07 10.83
N MET A 265 -6.75 19.76 11.05
CA MET A 265 -7.77 18.97 10.35
C MET A 265 -9.18 19.53 10.59
N ASP A 266 -9.51 19.84 11.84
CA ASP A 266 -10.79 20.45 12.21
C ASP A 266 -10.97 21.81 11.52
N TYR A 267 -9.94 22.65 11.53
CA TYR A 267 -9.94 23.93 10.82
C TYR A 267 -10.19 23.75 9.31
N VAL A 268 -9.52 22.80 8.65
CA VAL A 268 -9.73 22.50 7.22
C VAL A 268 -11.16 22.06 6.94
N VAL A 269 -11.69 21.15 7.76
CA VAL A 269 -13.02 20.56 7.56
C VAL A 269 -14.14 21.54 7.86
N ASN A 270 -14.11 22.18 9.04
CA ASN A 270 -15.24 22.97 9.53
C ASN A 270 -15.16 24.46 9.13
N THR A 271 -13.95 25.02 9.02
CA THR A 271 -13.76 26.45 8.73
C THR A 271 -13.47 26.70 7.25
N VAL A 272 -12.45 26.04 6.71
CA VAL A 272 -12.03 26.23 5.30
C VAL A 272 -12.98 25.50 4.34
N LYS A 273 -13.60 24.40 4.80
CA LYS A 273 -14.56 23.57 4.06
C LYS A 273 -13.98 22.99 2.76
N LYS A 274 -12.73 22.54 2.82
CA LYS A 274 -12.07 21.83 1.71
C LYS A 274 -12.03 20.32 1.97
N PRO A 275 -12.07 19.49 0.90
CA PRO A 275 -11.85 18.04 1.01
C PRO A 275 -10.58 17.73 1.80
N CYS A 276 -10.74 17.03 2.92
CA CYS A 276 -9.65 16.63 3.80
C CYS A 276 -9.43 15.12 3.69
N VAL A 277 -8.30 14.72 3.12
CA VAL A 277 -7.87 13.33 2.96
C VAL A 277 -6.83 13.03 4.02
N VAL A 278 -6.94 11.87 4.69
CA VAL A 278 -5.98 11.43 5.69
C VAL A 278 -5.25 10.18 5.21
N ALA A 279 -3.92 10.24 5.18
CA ALA A 279 -3.03 9.10 4.98
C ALA A 279 -2.36 8.78 6.32
N ASP A 280 -2.73 7.66 6.93
CA ASP A 280 -2.17 7.22 8.19
C ASP A 280 -0.98 6.27 7.96
N THR A 281 0.20 6.86 7.86
CA THR A 281 1.45 6.16 7.52
C THR A 281 2.42 6.08 8.71
N ALA A 282 1.94 6.36 9.93
CA ALA A 282 2.78 6.32 11.13
C ALA A 282 3.33 4.92 11.41
N TYR A 283 2.56 3.89 11.05
CA TYR A 283 2.92 2.49 11.23
C TYR A 283 2.66 1.69 9.95
N ALA A 284 3.43 0.63 9.77
CA ALA A 284 3.12 -0.41 8.79
C ALA A 284 2.09 -1.37 9.37
N ASN A 285 1.35 -2.05 8.51
CA ASN A 285 0.41 -3.10 8.90
C ASN A 285 -0.71 -2.63 9.86
N GLY A 286 -1.08 -1.35 9.84
CA GLY A 286 -2.25 -0.84 10.56
C GLY A 286 -2.17 0.65 10.87
N ALA A 287 -3.32 1.22 11.21
CA ALA A 287 -3.51 2.60 11.66
C ALA A 287 -2.89 2.94 13.03
N ASP A 288 -2.69 4.22 13.25
CA ASP A 288 -2.44 4.84 14.55
C ASP A 288 -3.75 5.03 15.34
N LEU A 289 -3.96 4.20 16.37
CA LEU A 289 -5.19 4.22 17.16
C LEU A 289 -5.35 5.51 17.97
N GLU A 290 -4.27 6.24 18.28
CA GLU A 290 -4.34 7.55 18.94
C GLU A 290 -4.94 8.59 17.98
N LEU A 291 -4.52 8.58 16.71
CA LEU A 291 -5.08 9.44 15.67
C LEU A 291 -6.58 9.19 15.51
N ILE A 292 -7.01 7.92 15.44
CA ILE A 292 -8.44 7.55 15.33
C ILE A 292 -9.24 8.11 16.50
N GLU A 293 -8.75 7.95 17.73
CA GLU A 293 -9.44 8.41 18.93
C GLU A 293 -9.56 9.94 18.94
N MET A 294 -8.50 10.67 18.61
CA MET A 294 -8.55 12.14 18.57
C MET A 294 -9.43 12.67 17.44
N MET A 295 -9.44 12.02 16.27
CA MET A 295 -10.38 12.34 15.18
C MET A 295 -11.83 12.11 15.62
N ARG A 296 -12.11 11.04 16.36
CA ARG A 296 -13.44 10.79 16.94
C ARG A 296 -13.85 11.86 17.94
N GLN A 297 -12.95 12.26 18.84
CA GLN A 297 -13.23 13.32 19.83
C GLN A 297 -13.61 14.65 19.17
N LYS A 298 -12.99 14.99 18.03
CA LYS A 298 -13.37 16.15 17.20
C LYS A 298 -14.50 15.89 16.20
N LYS A 299 -15.09 14.69 16.21
CA LYS A 299 -16.20 14.28 15.34
C LYS A 299 -15.86 14.41 13.86
N LEU A 300 -14.62 14.06 13.50
CA LEU A 300 -14.08 14.23 12.15
C LEU A 300 -14.20 12.99 11.27
N LEU A 301 -14.26 11.77 11.83
CA LEU A 301 -14.18 10.51 11.06
C LEU A 301 -15.09 10.51 9.82
N TYR A 302 -16.38 10.85 9.99
CA TYR A 302 -17.35 10.82 8.89
C TYR A 302 -17.52 12.16 8.16
N LYS A 303 -16.58 13.09 8.35
CA LYS A 303 -16.49 14.37 7.63
C LYS A 303 -15.34 14.41 6.63
N LEU A 304 -14.45 13.41 6.64
CA LEU A 304 -13.30 13.36 5.75
C LEU A 304 -13.71 13.06 4.30
N ALA A 305 -12.85 13.47 3.37
CA ALA A 305 -12.94 13.11 1.97
C ALA A 305 -12.32 11.74 1.68
N ALA A 306 -11.41 11.25 2.53
CA ALA A 306 -10.87 9.90 2.50
C ALA A 306 -10.01 9.62 3.75
N TYR A 307 -9.83 8.35 4.07
CA TYR A 307 -8.91 7.85 5.10
C TYR A 307 -8.34 6.50 4.65
N ALA A 308 -7.08 6.22 4.94
CA ALA A 308 -6.50 4.87 4.89
C ALA A 308 -5.31 4.77 5.85
N GLY A 309 -4.99 3.56 6.30
CA GLY A 309 -3.85 3.22 7.15
C GLY A 309 -3.42 1.75 7.04
N TRP A 310 -3.52 1.18 5.84
CA TRP A 310 -3.36 -0.25 5.58
C TRP A 310 -1.96 -0.64 5.05
N ASN A 311 -1.39 -1.71 5.62
CA ASN A 311 -0.21 -2.45 5.16
C ASN A 311 1.09 -1.63 4.97
N THR A 312 1.23 -0.90 3.85
CA THR A 312 2.39 -0.08 3.51
C THR A 312 2.00 1.38 3.30
N SER A 313 2.98 2.30 3.37
CA SER A 313 2.71 3.72 3.11
C SER A 313 2.15 3.95 1.70
N SER A 314 2.66 3.26 0.69
CA SER A 314 2.19 3.41 -0.68
C SER A 314 0.79 2.83 -0.87
N ASN A 315 0.48 1.67 -0.30
CA ASN A 315 -0.88 1.12 -0.32
C ASN A 315 -1.88 2.11 0.34
N THR A 316 -1.47 2.69 1.47
CA THR A 316 -2.25 3.71 2.18
C THR A 316 -2.47 4.97 1.34
N LEU A 317 -1.39 5.53 0.78
CA LEU A 317 -1.41 6.74 -0.02
C LEU A 317 -2.26 6.57 -1.28
N GLY A 318 -2.04 5.54 -2.08
CA GLY A 318 -2.81 5.35 -3.31
C GLY A 318 -4.27 5.02 -3.03
N THR A 319 -4.62 4.42 -1.87
CA THR A 319 -6.01 4.22 -1.47
C THR A 319 -6.72 5.55 -1.13
N CYS A 320 -6.18 6.31 -0.18
CA CYS A 320 -6.86 7.52 0.28
C CYS A 320 -6.77 8.68 -0.73
N ILE A 321 -5.66 8.81 -1.47
CA ILE A 321 -5.55 9.80 -2.55
C ILE A 321 -6.58 9.49 -3.64
N SER A 322 -6.71 8.24 -4.06
CA SER A 322 -7.70 7.86 -5.07
C SER A 322 -9.13 8.16 -4.62
N GLN A 323 -9.49 7.78 -3.40
CA GLN A 323 -10.80 8.11 -2.84
C GLN A 323 -11.01 9.63 -2.78
N GLY A 324 -10.00 10.41 -2.35
CA GLY A 324 -10.06 11.86 -2.29
C GLY A 324 -10.26 12.52 -3.66
N MET A 325 -9.59 12.02 -4.70
CA MET A 325 -9.80 12.48 -6.09
C MET A 325 -11.24 12.24 -6.53
N LEU A 326 -11.79 11.06 -6.24
CA LEU A 326 -13.17 10.73 -6.58
C LEU A 326 -14.16 11.57 -5.75
N TYR A 327 -13.88 11.81 -4.48
CA TYR A 327 -14.68 12.70 -3.62
C TYR A 327 -14.73 14.13 -4.18
N LYS A 328 -13.64 14.65 -4.74
CA LYS A 328 -13.64 15.99 -5.35
C LYS A 328 -14.62 16.13 -6.51
N ILE A 329 -14.93 15.03 -7.20
CA ILE A 329 -15.84 14.97 -8.34
C ILE A 329 -17.27 14.64 -7.89
N TYR A 330 -17.43 13.62 -7.06
CA TYR A 330 -18.74 13.04 -6.71
C TYR A 330 -19.28 13.50 -5.35
N GLY A 331 -18.44 14.14 -4.54
CA GLY A 331 -18.80 14.64 -3.21
C GLY A 331 -19.11 13.55 -2.19
N ASN A 332 -19.77 13.97 -1.12
CA ASN A 332 -20.22 13.08 -0.07
C ASN A 332 -21.42 12.25 -0.56
N SER A 333 -21.22 10.94 -0.69
CA SER A 333 -22.25 9.98 -1.06
C SER A 333 -22.28 8.82 -0.07
N LYS A 334 -23.37 8.04 -0.09
CA LYS A 334 -23.48 6.84 0.75
C LYS A 334 -22.31 5.87 0.54
N LYS A 335 -21.93 5.64 -0.72
CA LYS A 335 -20.79 4.76 -1.08
C LYS A 335 -19.45 5.29 -0.57
N HIS A 336 -19.27 6.61 -0.58
CA HIS A 336 -18.09 7.26 0.01
C HIS A 336 -18.01 7.00 1.51
N LEU A 337 -19.12 7.22 2.22
CA LEU A 337 -19.20 6.98 3.67
C LEU A 337 -19.02 5.51 4.03
N ASP A 338 -19.57 4.59 3.23
CA ASP A 338 -19.38 3.14 3.42
C ASP A 338 -17.93 2.72 3.23
N PHE A 339 -17.25 3.30 2.23
CA PHE A 339 -15.84 3.03 2.03
C PHE A 339 -14.96 3.64 3.14
N LEU A 340 -15.28 4.83 3.64
CA LEU A 340 -14.62 5.38 4.84
C LEU A 340 -14.78 4.46 6.05
N ALA A 341 -16.02 4.05 6.34
CA ALA A 341 -16.31 3.13 7.44
C ALA A 341 -15.55 1.81 7.27
N LEU A 342 -15.52 1.25 6.06
CA LEU A 342 -14.72 0.06 5.74
C LEU A 342 -13.24 0.26 6.08
N ARG A 343 -12.63 1.39 5.69
CA ARG A 343 -11.22 1.67 6.01
C ARG A 343 -10.99 1.79 7.52
N TYR A 344 -11.91 2.38 8.28
CA TYR A 344 -11.77 2.40 9.74
C TYR A 344 -11.89 1.03 10.38
N VAL A 345 -12.86 0.20 9.94
CA VAL A 345 -13.05 -1.15 10.48
C VAL A 345 -11.87 -2.05 10.13
N GLU A 346 -11.36 -1.98 8.89
CA GLU A 346 -10.25 -2.80 8.45
C GLU A 346 -8.91 -2.28 8.96
N ASP A 347 -8.53 -1.06 8.59
CA ASP A 347 -7.17 -0.54 8.79
C ASP A 347 -6.89 -0.26 10.28
N ALA A 348 -7.88 0.26 11.03
CA ALA A 348 -7.74 0.50 12.47
C ALA A 348 -8.28 -0.64 13.33
N GLY A 349 -9.49 -1.14 13.04
CA GLY A 349 -10.10 -2.21 13.82
C GLY A 349 -9.35 -3.53 13.66
N TYR A 350 -9.22 -4.02 12.42
CA TYR A 350 -8.62 -5.33 12.17
C TYR A 350 -7.10 -5.30 12.24
N CYS A 351 -6.46 -4.48 11.40
CA CYS A 351 -5.02 -4.53 11.21
C CYS A 351 -4.24 -4.11 12.46
N SER A 352 -4.69 -3.08 13.18
CA SER A 352 -4.00 -2.57 14.38
C SER A 352 -4.39 -3.26 15.69
N PHE A 353 -5.57 -3.89 15.77
CA PHE A 353 -6.09 -4.40 17.04
C PHE A 353 -6.56 -5.86 16.96
N VAL A 354 -7.70 -6.12 16.31
CA VAL A 354 -8.40 -7.41 16.38
C VAL A 354 -7.55 -8.56 15.86
N ARG A 355 -6.78 -8.35 14.79
CA ARG A 355 -5.90 -9.39 14.21
C ARG A 355 -4.95 -9.96 15.26
N GLN A 356 -4.29 -9.11 16.04
CA GLN A 356 -3.35 -9.56 17.05
C GLN A 356 -4.06 -10.15 18.27
N LEU A 357 -5.13 -9.52 18.73
CA LEU A 357 -5.96 -10.02 19.82
C LEU A 357 -6.40 -11.47 19.55
N VAL A 358 -7.02 -11.71 18.40
CA VAL A 358 -7.50 -13.05 18.02
C VAL A 358 -6.34 -14.01 17.86
N THR A 359 -5.26 -13.59 17.17
CA THR A 359 -4.08 -14.43 16.93
C THR A 359 -3.43 -14.90 18.24
N LYS A 360 -3.21 -13.99 19.19
CA LYS A 360 -2.48 -14.30 20.43
C LYS A 360 -3.36 -14.97 21.48
N GLU A 361 -4.60 -14.51 21.64
CA GLU A 361 -5.43 -14.91 22.78
C GLU A 361 -6.47 -15.99 22.45
N LYS A 362 -6.88 -16.13 21.19
CA LYS A 362 -7.99 -17.04 20.82
C LYS A 362 -7.50 -18.25 20.05
N LEU A 363 -6.68 -18.06 19.01
CA LEU A 363 -6.26 -19.13 18.11
C LEU A 363 -5.54 -20.31 18.79
N PRO A 364 -4.61 -20.11 19.75
CA PRO A 364 -3.84 -21.21 20.33
C PRO A 364 -4.74 -22.25 21.02
N SER A 365 -5.80 -21.79 21.71
CA SER A 365 -6.76 -22.66 22.40
C SER A 365 -7.54 -23.59 21.46
N MET A 366 -7.55 -23.27 20.15
CA MET A 366 -8.26 -24.00 19.11
C MET A 366 -7.34 -24.83 18.21
N GLY A 367 -6.02 -24.80 18.46
CA GLY A 367 -5.03 -25.45 17.58
C GLY A 367 -4.78 -24.71 16.26
N TYR A 368 -5.09 -23.41 16.20
CA TYR A 368 -4.85 -22.52 15.06
C TYR A 368 -3.69 -21.57 15.34
N ASN A 369 -3.19 -20.94 14.28
CA ASN A 369 -2.14 -19.93 14.36
C ASN A 369 -2.29 -18.89 13.24
N TYR A 370 -1.33 -17.97 13.14
CA TYR A 370 -1.36 -16.90 12.15
C TYR A 370 -1.55 -17.37 10.70
N PHE A 371 -0.96 -18.51 10.33
CA PHE A 371 -0.96 -19.08 8.97
C PHE A 371 -1.91 -20.28 8.82
N LYS A 372 -2.79 -20.52 9.81
CA LYS A 372 -3.73 -21.63 9.77
C LYS A 372 -4.98 -21.32 10.56
N VAL A 373 -6.09 -21.11 9.86
CA VAL A 373 -7.43 -20.90 10.43
C VAL A 373 -8.39 -22.02 10.00
N ASP A 374 -9.67 -21.94 10.37
CA ASP A 374 -10.68 -22.96 10.08
C ASP A 374 -11.52 -22.69 8.83
N GLY A 375 -10.85 -22.16 7.80
CA GLY A 375 -11.46 -21.85 6.50
C GLY A 375 -12.21 -20.52 6.46
N LYS A 376 -12.76 -20.20 5.28
CA LYS A 376 -13.25 -18.86 4.93
C LYS A 376 -14.32 -18.31 5.89
N ARG A 377 -15.25 -19.16 6.31
CA ARG A 377 -16.38 -18.80 7.20
C ARG A 377 -16.40 -19.63 8.48
N GLY A 378 -15.22 -20.04 8.94
CA GLY A 378 -15.07 -20.84 10.15
C GLY A 378 -15.35 -20.05 11.44
N LYS A 379 -15.12 -20.66 12.60
CA LYS A 379 -15.28 -20.01 13.90
C LYS A 379 -14.36 -18.79 14.03
N VAL A 380 -13.17 -18.81 13.42
CA VAL A 380 -12.24 -17.68 13.47
C VAL A 380 -12.86 -16.41 12.86
N SER A 381 -13.54 -16.50 11.73
CA SER A 381 -14.17 -15.32 11.12
C SER A 381 -15.31 -14.74 11.97
N HIS A 382 -16.06 -15.59 12.67
CA HIS A 382 -17.10 -15.15 13.60
C HIS A 382 -16.51 -14.46 14.84
N MET A 383 -15.39 -14.97 15.36
CA MET A 383 -14.65 -14.31 16.44
C MET A 383 -14.09 -12.96 16.01
N VAL A 384 -13.48 -12.88 14.83
CA VAL A 384 -13.01 -11.61 14.25
C VAL A 384 -14.17 -10.62 14.13
N LYS A 385 -15.32 -11.06 13.60
CA LYS A 385 -16.52 -10.21 13.50
C LYS A 385 -16.94 -9.66 14.86
N ALA A 386 -17.08 -10.52 15.86
CA ALA A 386 -17.54 -10.12 17.19
C ALA A 386 -16.57 -9.15 17.88
N GLU A 387 -15.25 -9.32 17.72
CA GLU A 387 -14.27 -8.37 18.26
C GLU A 387 -14.22 -7.05 17.47
N LEU A 388 -14.47 -7.08 16.16
CA LEU A 388 -14.61 -5.86 15.35
C LEU A 388 -15.86 -5.07 15.73
N GLU A 389 -17.00 -5.72 15.98
CA GLU A 389 -18.23 -5.07 16.42
C GLU A 389 -18.03 -4.34 17.76
N LYS A 390 -17.27 -4.92 18.69
CA LYS A 390 -16.88 -4.23 19.94
C LYS A 390 -15.99 -3.01 19.66
N PHE A 391 -14.95 -3.19 18.85
CA PHE A 391 -14.04 -2.10 18.48
C PHE A 391 -14.80 -0.93 17.83
N VAL A 392 -15.76 -1.23 16.95
CA VAL A 392 -16.63 -0.26 16.30
C VAL A 392 -17.40 0.56 17.33
N GLY A 393 -18.15 -0.10 18.23
CA GLY A 393 -18.96 0.58 19.24
C GLY A 393 -18.12 1.47 20.17
N ASP A 394 -16.93 0.99 20.54
CA ASP A 394 -16.05 1.72 21.48
C ASP A 394 -15.36 2.93 20.84
N ARG A 395 -14.90 2.81 19.58
CA ARG A 395 -13.93 3.73 18.98
C ARG A 395 -14.35 4.42 17.69
N LEU A 396 -15.40 3.96 17.02
CA LEU A 396 -15.79 4.50 15.70
C LEU A 396 -17.18 5.13 15.71
N GLU A 397 -18.08 4.67 16.57
CA GLU A 397 -19.43 5.23 16.68
C GLU A 397 -19.46 6.51 17.53
N TYR A 398 -20.23 7.50 17.06
CA TYR A 398 -20.53 8.72 17.79
C TYR A 398 -21.74 9.45 17.19
N ASP A 399 -22.41 10.25 18.02
CA ASP A 399 -23.63 10.98 17.65
C ASP A 399 -24.67 10.05 17.01
N ASN A 400 -24.97 10.26 15.73
CA ASN A 400 -25.94 9.51 14.95
C ASN A 400 -25.30 8.57 13.92
N TYR A 401 -23.99 8.33 14.03
CA TYR A 401 -23.25 7.42 13.15
C TYR A 401 -23.00 6.09 13.83
N SER A 402 -23.53 5.02 13.26
CA SER A 402 -23.27 3.63 13.62
C SER A 402 -22.75 2.84 12.43
N ILE A 403 -22.05 1.73 12.65
CA ILE A 403 -21.50 0.90 11.58
C ILE A 403 -22.05 -0.52 11.68
N ASN A 404 -22.67 -0.97 10.59
CA ASN A 404 -23.08 -2.37 10.42
C ASN A 404 -22.00 -3.15 9.67
N ILE A 405 -21.48 -4.21 10.29
CA ILE A 405 -20.63 -5.21 9.63
C ILE A 405 -21.55 -6.31 9.08
N ASN A 406 -21.93 -6.19 7.82
CA ASN A 406 -22.84 -7.12 7.14
C ASN A 406 -22.18 -8.48 6.92
N ASP A 407 -20.91 -8.48 6.50
CA ASP A 407 -20.13 -9.70 6.28
C ASP A 407 -18.71 -9.58 6.84
N CYS A 408 -18.17 -10.71 7.33
CA CYS A 408 -16.81 -10.85 7.81
C CYS A 408 -16.33 -12.29 7.56
N TYR A 409 -15.26 -12.44 6.78
CA TYR A 409 -14.72 -13.74 6.39
C TYR A 409 -13.19 -13.71 6.26
N MET A 410 -12.54 -14.87 6.35
CA MET A 410 -11.10 -15.02 6.13
C MET A 410 -10.86 -15.36 4.65
N PRO A 411 -10.39 -14.42 3.80
CA PRO A 411 -10.25 -14.67 2.36
C PRO A 411 -9.23 -15.78 2.06
N TRP A 412 -8.23 -15.90 2.94
CA TRP A 412 -7.16 -16.87 2.88
C TRP A 412 -7.07 -17.64 4.20
N ASN A 413 -6.34 -18.75 4.19
CA ASN A 413 -6.15 -19.56 5.39
C ASN A 413 -5.12 -18.95 6.37
N ARG A 414 -5.17 -17.63 6.59
CA ARG A 414 -4.25 -16.86 7.44
C ARG A 414 -4.95 -15.64 8.02
N MET A 415 -4.29 -15.00 8.99
CA MET A 415 -4.79 -13.81 9.68
C MET A 415 -4.30 -12.49 9.08
N PHE A 416 -3.59 -12.47 7.94
CA PHE A 416 -3.07 -11.22 7.39
C PHE A 416 -4.20 -10.30 6.89
N GLU A 417 -5.16 -10.85 6.14
CA GLU A 417 -6.31 -10.14 5.59
C GLU A 417 -7.65 -10.57 6.18
N VAL A 418 -8.63 -9.67 6.09
CA VAL A 418 -10.04 -9.93 6.38
C VAL A 418 -10.89 -9.44 5.21
N GLY A 419 -11.92 -10.21 4.85
CA GLY A 419 -12.94 -9.79 3.91
C GLY A 419 -14.10 -9.19 4.69
N LEU A 420 -14.47 -7.96 4.37
CA LEU A 420 -15.52 -7.22 5.07
C LEU A 420 -16.53 -6.61 4.10
N GLU A 421 -17.80 -6.62 4.51
CA GLU A 421 -18.84 -5.78 3.92
C GLU A 421 -19.38 -4.86 5.03
N VAL A 422 -19.18 -3.56 4.86
CA VAL A 422 -19.43 -2.55 5.91
C VAL A 422 -20.38 -1.49 5.38
N GLN A 423 -21.32 -1.08 6.24
CA GLN A 423 -22.26 -0.02 5.94
C GLN A 423 -22.32 0.99 7.09
N LEU A 424 -22.10 2.28 6.80
CA LEU A 424 -22.33 3.36 7.76
C LEU A 424 -23.82 3.68 7.82
N VAL A 425 -24.45 3.54 8.98
CA VAL A 425 -25.82 3.99 9.22
C VAL A 425 -25.77 5.37 9.84
N GLN A 426 -26.55 6.29 9.28
CA GLN A 426 -26.77 7.61 9.83
C GLN A 426 -28.23 7.69 10.28
N GLU A 427 -28.48 7.65 11.57
CA GLU A 427 -29.83 7.80 12.11
C GLU A 427 -30.28 9.25 11.91
N GLY A 428 -31.53 9.45 11.47
CA GLY A 428 -32.09 10.78 11.27
C GLY A 428 -32.07 11.57 12.57
N LYS A 429 -31.66 12.85 12.50
CA LYS A 429 -31.74 13.77 13.65
C LYS A 429 -33.17 14.08 14.04
#